data_AF-A0A640SVP3-F1
#
_entry.id   AF-A0A640SVP3-F1
#
_cell.length_a   1.000
_cell.length_b   1.000
_cell.length_c   1.000
_cell.angle_alpha   90.00
_cell.angle_beta   90.00
_cell.angle_gamma   90.00
#
_symmetry.space_group_name_H-M   'P 1'
#
loop_
_entity.id
_entity.type
_entity.pdbx_description
1 polymer ?
#
loop_
_entity_poly.entity_id
_entity_poly.type
_entity_poly.pdbx_seq_one_letter_code
_entity_poly.pdbx_strand_id
1 'polypeptide(L)' 'MISHVTINQRDIAYDARAQQAALSVTVHHRDGGTEPSLLVMDPGQVELYAIQLDRAIARRKSAQEDAAR' A
#
# COMPACT_ATOMS: atom_id res chain seq x y z
N MET A 1 -7.79 18.96 -2.46
CA MET A 1 -6.67 18.33 -3.21
C MET A 1 -5.93 17.38 -2.29
N ILE A 2 -5.66 16.15 -2.74
CA ILE A 2 -4.96 15.11 -1.96
C ILE A 2 -3.46 15.44 -1.90
N SER A 3 -2.83 15.27 -0.73
CA SER A 3 -1.40 15.41 -0.51
C SER A 3 -0.69 14.05 -0.58
N HIS A 4 -1.19 13.07 0.17
CA HIS A 4 -0.67 11.71 0.21
C HIS A 4 -1.70 10.76 0.83
N VAL A 5 -1.41 9.46 0.74
CA VAL A 5 -2.25 8.39 1.28
C VAL A 5 -1.39 7.53 2.19
N THR A 6 -1.90 7.20 3.37
CA THR A 6 -1.23 6.29 4.31
C THR A 6 -2.03 5.01 4.47
N ILE A 7 -1.35 3.87 4.49
CA ILE A 7 -1.96 2.58 4.77
C ILE A 7 -2.26 2.47 6.25
N ASN A 8 -3.49 2.07 6.59
CA ASN A 8 -3.86 1.73 7.96
C ASN A 8 -3.38 0.29 8.21
N GLN A 9 -2.67 0.02 9.31
CA GLN A 9 -2.07 -1.29 9.60
C GLN A 9 -3.11 -2.39 9.90
N ARG A 10 -3.82 -2.85 8.86
CA ARG A 10 -4.74 -3.99 8.87
C ARG A 10 -4.44 -4.88 7.67
N ASP A 11 -4.84 -6.13 7.78
CA ASP A 11 -4.75 -7.08 6.66
C ASP A 11 -5.60 -6.63 5.46
N ILE A 12 -5.15 -7.02 4.28
CA ILE A 12 -5.92 -6.85 3.04
C ILE A 12 -7.15 -7.74 3.11
N ALA A 13 -8.33 -7.16 2.88
CA ALA A 13 -9.56 -7.92 2.69
C ALA A 13 -9.66 -8.36 1.22
N TYR A 14 -10.16 -9.57 0.96
CA TYR A 14 -10.42 -10.05 -0.40
C TYR A 14 -11.90 -10.32 -0.60
N ASP A 15 -12.50 -9.67 -1.60
CA ASP A 15 -13.86 -9.91 -2.04
C ASP A 15 -13.84 -10.86 -3.25
N ALA A 16 -14.22 -12.12 -3.01
CA ALA A 16 -14.30 -13.14 -4.05
C ALA A 16 -15.40 -12.89 -5.08
N ARG A 17 -16.46 -12.13 -4.75
CA ARG A 17 -17.56 -11.83 -5.67
C ARG A 17 -17.14 -10.77 -6.67
N ALA A 18 -16.45 -9.74 -6.21
CA ALA A 18 -15.93 -8.67 -7.04
C ALA A 18 -14.55 -9.01 -7.66
N GLN A 19 -13.90 -10.08 -7.20
CA GLN A 19 -12.52 -10.43 -7.54
C GLN A 19 -11.55 -9.27 -7.22
N GLN A 20 -11.70 -8.66 -6.04
CA GLN A 20 -10.95 -7.46 -5.68
C GLN A 20 -10.33 -7.59 -4.29
N ALA A 21 -9.17 -6.97 -4.11
CA ALA A 21 -8.58 -6.75 -2.81
C ALA A 21 -8.91 -5.33 -2.31
N ALA A 22 -9.12 -5.17 -1.01
CA ALA A 22 -9.40 -3.90 -0.38
C ALA A 22 -8.47 -3.68 0.81
N LEU A 23 -7.84 -2.51 0.85
CA LEU A 23 -6.95 -2.10 1.94
C LEU A 23 -7.45 -0.79 2.53
N SER A 24 -7.61 -0.75 3.85
CA SER A 24 -7.97 0.47 4.55
C SER A 24 -6.83 1.48 4.49
N VAL A 25 -7.15 2.70 4.06
CA VAL A 25 -6.19 3.81 3.96
C VAL A 25 -6.76 5.07 4.60
N THR A 26 -5.90 6.04 4.84
CA THR A 26 -6.27 7.40 5.17
C THR A 26 -5.77 8.33 4.08
N VAL A 27 -6.69 9.08 3.48
CA VAL A 27 -6.38 10.13 2.50
C VAL A 27 -6.12 11.42 3.27
N HIS A 28 -4.99 12.06 2.98
CA HIS A 28 -4.63 13.33 3.58
C HIS A 28 -4.81 14.43 2.54
N HIS A 29 -5.47 15.52 2.93
CA HIS A 29 -5.76 16.66 2.09
C HIS A 29 -4.75 17.78 2.37
N ARG A 30 -4.51 18.65 1.38
CA ARG A 30 -3.57 19.76 1.52
C ARG A 30 -4.00 20.82 2.54
N ASP A 31 -5.28 20.87 2.86
CA ASP A 31 -5.86 21.74 3.90
C ASP A 31 -5.68 21.16 5.31
N GLY A 32 -5.03 20.00 5.45
CA GLY A 32 -4.83 19.31 6.73
C GLY A 32 -5.98 18.37 7.11
N GLY A 33 -7.06 18.32 6.32
CA GLY A 33 -8.13 17.34 6.52
C GLY A 33 -7.68 15.91 6.23
N THR A 34 -8.31 14.95 6.90
CA THR A 34 -8.09 13.52 6.65
C THR A 34 -9.41 12.79 6.48
N GLU A 35 -9.41 11.77 5.62
CA GLU A 35 -10.58 10.96 5.32
C GLU A 35 -10.21 9.47 5.34
N PRO A 36 -10.91 8.63 6.15
CA PRO A 36 -10.75 7.18 6.04
C PRO A 36 -11.33 6.70 4.72
N SER A 37 -10.62 5.80 4.03
CA SER A 37 -11.00 5.31 2.70
C SER A 37 -10.56 3.87 2.49
N LEU A 38 -10.97 3.28 1.36
CA LEU A 38 -10.54 1.96 0.91
C LEU A 38 -9.78 2.08 -0.41
N LEU A 39 -8.55 1.56 -0.45
CA LEU A 39 -7.85 1.28 -1.69
C LEU A 39 -8.35 -0.06 -2.22
N VAL A 40 -9.12 -0.02 -3.32
CA VAL A 40 -9.61 -1.21 -4.02
C VAL A 40 -8.67 -1.52 -5.17
N MET A 41 -8.24 -2.77 -5.26
CA MET A 41 -7.30 -3.25 -6.26
C MET A 41 -7.90 -4.44 -7.01
N ASP A 42 -7.79 -4.42 -8.34
CA ASP A 42 -8.12 -5.58 -9.18
C ASP A 42 -7.03 -6.68 -9.08
N PRO A 43 -7.28 -7.89 -9.59
CA PRO A 43 -6.33 -9.00 -9.47
C PRO A 43 -4.96 -8.71 -10.09
N GLY A 44 -4.91 -8.03 -11.25
CA GLY A 44 -3.66 -7.69 -11.92
C GLY A 44 -2.86 -6.67 -11.14
N GLN A 45 -3.53 -5.70 -10.51
CA GLN A 45 -2.91 -4.75 -9.60
C GLN A 45 -2.33 -5.44 -8.37
N VAL A 46 -3.04 -6.41 -7.78
CA VAL A 46 -2.55 -7.19 -6.63
C VAL A 46 -1.27 -7.94 -6.98
N GLU A 47 -1.24 -8.65 -8.11
CA GLU A 47 -0.05 -9.39 -8.57
C GLU A 47 1.14 -8.46 -8.82
N LEU A 48 0.90 -7.32 -9.48
CA LEU A 48 1.93 -6.34 -9.75
C LEU A 48 2.50 -5.74 -8.46
N TYR A 49 1.64 -5.39 -7.51
CA TYR A 49 2.08 -4.79 -6.25
C TYR A 49 2.85 -5.77 -5.38
N ALA A 50 2.48 -7.06 -5.37
CA ALA A 50 3.26 -8.08 -4.67
C ALA A 50 4.73 -8.06 -5.11
N ILE A 51 4.99 -8.06 -6.43
CA ILE A 51 6.34 -8.02 -6.99
C ILE A 51 7.08 -6.73 -6.63
N GLN A 52 6.41 -5.58 -6.72
CA GLN A 52 7.03 -4.29 -6.45
C GLN A 52 7.37 -4.11 -4.97
N LEU A 53 6.49 -4.58 -4.07
CA LEU A 53 6.71 -4.54 -2.63
C LEU A 53 7.85 -5.46 -2.21
N ASP A 54 7.93 -6.68 -2.78
CA ASP A 54 9.06 -7.59 -2.54
C ASP A 54 10.39 -6.96 -2.97
N ARG A 55 10.42 -6.30 -4.13
CA ARG A 55 11.61 -5.55 -4.60
C ARG A 55 11.97 -4.41 -3.66
N ALA A 56 11.00 -3.67 -3.13
CA ALA A 56 11.25 -2.59 -2.19
C ALA A 56 11.82 -3.12 -0.85
N ILE A 57 11.29 -4.25 -0.36
CA ILE A 57 11.80 -4.94 0.84
C ILE A 57 13.24 -5.40 0.60
N ALA A 58 13.54 -6.02 -0.54
CA ALA A 58 14.88 -6.46 -0.88
C ALA A 58 15.87 -5.28 -0.94
N ARG A 59 15.50 -4.17 -1.59
CA ARG A 59 16.30 -2.94 -1.63
C ARG A 59 16.59 -2.38 -0.24
N ARG A 60 15.59 -2.38 0.65
CA ARG A 60 15.77 -1.95 2.04
C ARG A 60 16.79 -2.84 2.77
N LYS A 61 16.71 -4.16 2.60
CA LYS A 61 17.66 -5.11 3.23
C LYS A 61 19.09 -4.86 2.75
N SER A 62 19.31 -4.73 1.44
CA SER A 62 20.64 -4.43 0.89
C SER A 62 21.19 -3.09 1.41
N ALA A 63 20.36 -2.05 1.47
CA ALA A 63 20.78 -0.76 2.02
C ALA A 63 21.19 -0.83 3.51
N GLN A 64 20.54 -1.70 4.29
CA GLN A 64 20.91 -1.93 5.70
C GLN A 64 22.22 -2.71 5.83
N GLU A 65 22.47 -3.68 4.96
CA GLU A 65 23.73 -4.44 4.92
C GLU A 65 24.91 -3.57 4.52
N ASP A 66 24.74 -2.69 3.53
CA ASP A 66 25.78 -1.76 3.10
C ASP A 66 26.12 -0.73 4.19
N ALA A 67 25.12 -0.23 4.93
CA ALA A 67 25.33 0.71 6.04
C ALA A 67 26.01 0.08 7.27
N ALA A 68 26.01 -1.26 7.37
CA ALA A 68 26.63 -2.00 8.47
C ALA A 68 28.07 -2.47 8.16
N ARG A 69 28.55 -2.24 6.93
CA ARG A 69 29.92 -2.51 6.50
C ARG A 69 30.81 -1.28 6.69
#